data_AF-A0A2B6UFQ5-F1
#
_entry.id   AF-A0A2B6UFQ5-F1
#
_cell.length_a   1.000
_cell.length_b   1.000
_cell.length_c   1.000
_cell.angle_alpha   90.00
_cell.angle_beta   90.00
_cell.angle_gamma   90.00
#
_symmetry.space_group_name_H-M   'P 1'
#
loop_
_entity.id
_entity.type
_entity.pdbx_description
1 polymer ?
#
loop_
_entity_poly.entity_id
_entity_poly.type
_entity_poly.pdbx_seq_one_letter_code
_entity_poly.pdbx_strand_id
1 'polypeptide(L)'
;MNREKKLTKPVASFIVLTNIIFLPLFLLVGAISMLGFPTWIFDVMFCISSWSSTFAFAVLFKKIYPGQSFLQFVKDKFKDKLKISVLLIVSVIQTFIFLMILFVVSKNSEVDSIFTVSSWGMWHLPIWFTTGFVGIDLIKYIIFFMISIISIKIVMTAFYNLNQNLIIPIIIHQFFNFFIGIINGNLIDLIMYNAIFYLVVVVVLIVVNPKKALYGTK
;
A
#
# COMPACT_ATOMS: atom_id res chain seq x y z
N MET A 1 38.25 11.48 0.67
CA MET A 1 36.95 10.77 0.60
C MET A 1 36.09 11.20 1.78
N ASN A 2 35.12 12.10 1.56
CA ASN A 2 34.34 12.68 2.65
C ASN A 2 33.34 11.62 3.15
N ARG A 3 33.53 11.05 4.35
CA ARG A 3 32.59 10.09 4.93
C ARG A 3 31.27 10.82 5.16
N GLU A 4 30.20 10.37 4.52
CA GLU A 4 28.87 10.95 4.77
C GLU A 4 28.51 10.81 6.24
N LYS A 5 28.15 11.93 6.87
CA LYS A 5 27.75 11.95 8.29
C LYS A 5 26.40 11.25 8.43
N LYS A 6 26.32 10.32 9.40
CA LYS A 6 25.09 9.63 9.75
C LYS A 6 24.02 10.63 10.19
N LEU A 7 22.80 10.49 9.69
CA LEU A 7 21.66 11.30 10.13
C LEU A 7 21.31 11.04 11.60
N THR A 8 21.02 12.11 12.34
CA THR A 8 20.60 12.04 13.75
C THR A 8 19.15 11.58 13.91
N LYS A 9 18.26 11.99 12.98
CA LYS A 9 16.83 11.63 12.96
C LYS A 9 16.42 11.08 11.58
N PRO A 10 16.91 9.89 11.18
CA PRO A 10 16.73 9.37 9.82
C PRO A 10 15.25 9.19 9.44
N VAL A 11 14.40 8.75 10.36
CA VAL A 11 12.96 8.55 10.10
C VAL A 11 12.23 9.88 9.86
N ALA A 12 12.49 10.89 10.68
CA ALA A 12 11.88 12.21 10.50
C ALA A 12 12.34 12.86 9.18
N SER A 13 13.65 12.79 8.88
CA SER A 13 14.19 13.27 7.61
C SER A 13 13.59 12.55 6.41
N PHE A 14 13.37 11.24 6.52
CA PHE A 14 12.70 10.46 5.48
C PHE A 14 11.27 10.94 5.25
N ILE A 15 10.45 11.04 6.30
CA ILE A 15 9.06 11.50 6.20
C ILE A 15 8.99 12.91 5.59
N VAL A 16 9.83 13.84 6.07
CA VAL A 16 9.86 15.21 5.56
C VAL A 16 10.24 15.23 4.08
N LEU A 17 11.30 14.51 3.68
CA LEU A 17 11.74 14.50 2.29
C LEU A 17 10.72 13.82 1.37
N THR A 18 10.07 12.74 1.81
CA THR A 18 8.97 12.12 1.05
C THR A 18 7.87 13.12 0.76
N ASN A 19 7.45 13.92 1.74
CA ASN A 19 6.41 14.93 1.53
C ASN A 19 6.87 16.10 0.63
N ILE A 20 8.13 16.54 0.77
CA ILE A 20 8.74 17.57 -0.10
C ILE A 20 8.78 17.10 -1.57
N ILE A 21 9.07 15.82 -1.82
CA ILE A 21 9.08 15.25 -3.17
C ILE A 21 7.65 15.01 -3.67
N PHE A 22 6.76 14.53 -2.79
CA PHE A 22 5.38 14.19 -3.15
C PHE A 22 4.58 15.42 -3.60
N LEU A 23 4.67 16.54 -2.87
CA LEU A 23 3.86 17.73 -3.16
C LEU A 23 4.00 18.28 -4.60
N PRO A 24 5.21 18.56 -5.14
CA PRO A 24 5.35 19.06 -6.51
C PRO A 24 4.92 18.02 -7.55
N LEU A 25 5.20 16.72 -7.33
CA LEU A 25 4.73 15.66 -8.23
C LEU A 25 3.20 15.56 -8.22
N PHE A 26 2.58 15.73 -7.05
CA PHE A 26 1.13 15.73 -6.93
C PHE A 26 0.49 16.96 -7.60
N LEU A 27 1.06 18.15 -7.44
CA LEU A 27 0.60 19.35 -8.14
C LEU A 27 0.70 19.18 -9.67
N LEU A 28 1.76 18.54 -10.16
CA LEU A 28 1.92 18.22 -11.58
C LEU A 28 0.82 17.28 -12.08
N VAL A 29 0.46 16.24 -11.31
CA VAL A 29 -0.68 15.37 -11.64
C VAL A 29 -1.99 16.17 -11.71
N GLY A 30 -2.23 17.07 -10.76
CA GLY A 30 -3.39 17.97 -10.77
C GLY A 30 -3.43 18.85 -12.02
N ALA A 31 -2.30 19.44 -12.41
CA ALA A 31 -2.19 20.25 -13.62
C ALA A 31 -2.46 19.44 -14.90
N ILE A 32 -1.90 18.24 -15.02
CA ILE A 32 -2.14 17.33 -16.15
C ILE A 32 -3.64 17.01 -16.28
N SER A 33 -4.32 16.77 -15.15
CA SER A 33 -5.76 16.54 -15.12
C SER A 33 -6.55 17.78 -15.57
N MET A 34 -6.22 18.97 -15.05
CA MET A 34 -6.92 20.22 -15.40
C MET A 34 -6.71 20.65 -16.86
N LEU A 35 -5.55 20.33 -17.44
CA LEU A 35 -5.22 20.64 -18.84
C LEU A 35 -5.82 19.62 -19.82
N GLY A 36 -6.52 18.59 -19.35
CA GLY A 36 -7.21 17.62 -20.20
C GLY A 36 -6.27 16.69 -20.97
N PHE A 37 -5.09 16.37 -20.42
CA PHE A 37 -4.19 15.41 -21.05
C PHE A 37 -4.81 14.00 -21.11
N PRO A 38 -4.38 13.15 -22.06
CA PRO A 38 -4.76 11.75 -22.13
C PRO A 38 -4.63 11.02 -20.78
N THR A 39 -5.57 10.11 -20.51
CA THR A 39 -5.63 9.34 -19.26
C THR A 39 -4.34 8.59 -18.96
N TRP A 40 -3.69 8.01 -19.98
CA TRP A 40 -2.43 7.29 -19.80
C TRP A 40 -1.30 8.20 -19.27
N ILE A 41 -1.29 9.50 -19.59
CA ILE A 41 -0.30 10.45 -19.08
C ILE A 41 -0.57 10.75 -17.61
N PHE A 42 -1.85 10.96 -17.28
CA PHE A 42 -2.29 11.10 -15.90
C PHE A 42 -1.87 9.89 -15.07
N ASP A 43 -2.17 8.67 -15.54
CA ASP A 43 -1.86 7.42 -14.85
C ASP A 43 -0.35 7.23 -14.64
N VAL A 44 0.46 7.51 -15.65
CA VAL A 44 1.93 7.44 -15.54
C VAL A 44 2.46 8.44 -14.53
N MET A 45 2.02 9.70 -14.59
CA MET A 45 2.52 10.72 -13.68
C MET A 45 2.06 10.48 -12.23
N PHE A 46 0.85 9.96 -12.08
CA PHE A 46 0.30 9.52 -10.81
C PHE A 46 1.11 8.36 -10.22
N CYS A 47 1.46 7.37 -11.04
CA CYS A 47 2.35 6.27 -10.65
C CYS A 47 3.72 6.80 -10.19
N ILE A 48 4.34 7.72 -10.94
CA ILE A 48 5.61 8.34 -10.56
C ILE A 48 5.50 9.08 -9.21
N SER A 49 4.38 9.78 -8.97
CA SER A 49 4.14 10.48 -7.70
C SER A 49 4.09 9.52 -6.50
N SER A 50 3.56 8.31 -6.70
CA SER A 50 3.50 7.27 -5.66
C SER A 50 4.88 6.73 -5.26
N TRP A 51 5.90 6.92 -6.10
CA TRP A 51 7.29 6.51 -5.84
C TRP A 51 8.10 7.56 -5.06
N SER A 52 7.47 8.66 -4.62
CA SER A 52 8.09 9.70 -3.79
C SER A 52 8.85 9.15 -2.56
N SER A 53 8.30 8.13 -1.90
CA SER A 53 8.96 7.46 -0.77
C SER A 53 10.22 6.70 -1.19
N THR A 54 10.20 6.01 -2.33
CA THR A 54 11.37 5.33 -2.90
C THR A 54 12.47 6.32 -3.26
N PHE A 55 12.12 7.45 -3.89
CA PHE A 55 13.07 8.50 -4.22
C PHE A 55 13.69 9.12 -2.96
N ALA A 56 12.86 9.43 -1.95
CA ALA A 56 13.36 9.93 -0.67
C ALA A 56 14.30 8.93 0.01
N PHE A 57 13.97 7.63 -0.02
CA PHE A 57 14.82 6.58 0.53
C PHE A 57 16.16 6.49 -0.21
N ALA A 58 16.14 6.52 -1.54
CA ALA A 58 17.34 6.45 -2.37
C ALA A 58 18.27 7.67 -2.13
N VAL A 59 17.72 8.89 -2.06
CA VAL A 59 18.49 10.11 -1.78
C VAL A 59 19.11 10.08 -0.38
N LEU A 60 18.36 9.62 0.62
CA LEU A 60 18.85 9.56 2.00
C LEU A 60 19.68 8.30 2.29
N PHE A 61 19.77 7.36 1.37
CA PHE A 61 20.32 6.03 1.64
C PHE A 61 21.73 6.09 2.23
N LYS A 62 22.65 6.83 1.61
CA LYS A 62 24.04 6.97 2.09
C LYS A 62 24.15 7.64 3.46
N LYS A 63 23.14 8.42 3.85
CA LYS A 63 23.08 9.09 5.16
C LYS A 63 22.39 8.24 6.24
N ILE A 64 21.47 7.35 5.83
CA ILE A 64 20.79 6.39 6.72
C ILE A 64 21.71 5.19 6.99
N TYR A 65 22.38 4.67 5.96
CA TYR A 65 23.31 3.54 6.01
C TYR A 65 24.71 3.93 5.48
N PRO A 66 25.51 4.71 6.24
CA PRO A 66 26.83 5.13 5.81
C PRO A 66 27.73 3.92 5.52
N GLY A 67 28.37 3.90 4.36
CA GLY A 67 29.32 2.85 3.96
C GLY A 67 28.70 1.60 3.35
N GLN A 68 27.37 1.48 3.31
CA GLN A 68 26.68 0.40 2.59
C GLN A 68 26.37 0.84 1.15
N SER A 69 26.40 -0.09 0.18
CA SER A 69 25.93 0.20 -1.18
C SER A 69 24.42 -0.07 -1.28
N PHE A 70 23.70 0.82 -1.97
CA PHE A 70 22.26 0.71 -2.17
C PHE A 70 21.88 -0.62 -2.83
N LEU A 71 22.60 -0.99 -3.89
CA LEU A 71 22.33 -2.22 -4.62
C LEU A 71 22.56 -3.47 -3.76
N GLN A 72 23.59 -3.47 -2.89
CA GLN A 72 23.80 -4.59 -1.97
C GLN A 72 22.67 -4.67 -0.96
N PHE A 73 22.25 -3.53 -0.38
CA PHE A 73 21.11 -3.49 0.53
C PHE A 73 19.83 -4.05 -0.11
N VAL A 74 19.50 -3.63 -1.33
CA VAL A 74 18.33 -4.15 -2.04
C VAL A 74 18.48 -5.66 -2.26
N LYS A 75 19.63 -6.15 -2.74
CA LYS A 75 19.88 -7.58 -2.93
C LYS A 75 19.73 -8.38 -1.63
N ASP A 76 20.23 -7.85 -0.52
CA ASP A 76 20.14 -8.49 0.79
C ASP A 76 18.67 -8.70 1.22
N LYS A 77 17.76 -7.82 0.81
CA LYS A 77 16.31 -7.93 1.09
C LYS A 77 15.57 -9.02 0.30
N PHE A 78 16.20 -9.59 -0.73
CA PHE A 78 15.68 -10.72 -1.50
C PHE A 78 16.50 -12.01 -1.29
N LYS A 79 17.56 -11.94 -0.48
CA LYS A 79 18.53 -13.02 -0.31
C LYS A 79 17.97 -14.21 0.48
N ASP A 80 17.13 -13.94 1.47
CA ASP A 80 16.51 -15.00 2.27
C ASP A 80 15.67 -15.92 1.39
N LYS A 81 15.87 -17.24 1.51
CA LYS A 81 15.09 -18.23 0.75
C LYS A 81 13.60 -17.99 1.01
N LEU A 82 12.86 -17.76 -0.07
CA LEU A 82 11.42 -17.54 0.00
C LEU A 82 10.75 -18.80 0.54
N LYS A 83 10.10 -18.67 1.70
CA LYS A 83 9.30 -19.76 2.26
C LYS A 83 7.97 -19.83 1.52
N ILE A 84 7.85 -20.79 0.61
CA ILE A 84 6.63 -20.99 -0.20
C ILE A 84 5.40 -21.18 0.69
N SER A 85 5.52 -21.80 1.86
CA SER A 85 4.42 -21.90 2.83
C SER A 85 3.88 -20.53 3.27
N VAL A 86 4.76 -19.57 3.57
CA VAL A 86 4.36 -18.21 3.96
C VAL A 86 3.68 -17.50 2.79
N LEU A 87 4.23 -17.64 1.58
CA LEU A 87 3.63 -17.08 0.37
C LEU A 87 2.22 -17.65 0.13
N LEU A 88 2.04 -18.98 0.22
CA LEU A 88 0.76 -19.64 0.03
C LEU A 88 -0.27 -19.20 1.08
N ILE A 89 0.12 -19.15 2.37
CA ILE A 89 -0.78 -18.69 3.45
C ILE A 89 -1.26 -17.27 3.17
N VAL A 90 -0.34 -16.38 2.80
CA VAL A 90 -0.67 -15.01 2.44
C VAL A 90 -1.64 -14.97 1.27
N SER A 91 -1.34 -15.66 0.17
CA SER A 91 -2.20 -15.69 -1.01
C SER A 91 -3.60 -16.20 -0.68
N VAL A 92 -3.71 -17.27 0.12
CA VAL A 92 -4.99 -17.83 0.57
C VAL A 92 -5.79 -16.82 1.40
N ILE A 93 -5.15 -16.11 2.34
CA ILE A 93 -5.83 -15.07 3.13
C ILE A 93 -6.35 -13.95 2.22
N GLN A 94 -5.53 -13.47 1.28
CA GLN A 94 -5.91 -12.39 0.37
C GLN A 94 -7.08 -12.81 -0.55
N THR A 95 -7.01 -14.01 -1.13
CA THR A 95 -8.08 -14.57 -1.95
C THR A 95 -9.35 -14.81 -1.13
N PHE A 96 -9.23 -15.28 0.12
CA PHE A 96 -10.38 -15.47 1.00
C PHE A 96 -11.09 -14.15 1.30
N ILE A 97 -10.35 -13.09 1.66
CA ILE A 97 -10.91 -11.75 1.87
C ILE A 97 -11.63 -11.28 0.60
N PHE A 98 -10.98 -11.41 -0.55
CA PHE A 98 -11.56 -11.05 -1.84
C PHE A 98 -12.88 -11.78 -2.11
N LEU A 99 -12.93 -13.11 -1.91
CA LEU A 99 -14.15 -13.90 -2.10
C LEU A 99 -15.27 -13.50 -1.13
N MET A 100 -14.94 -13.14 0.12
CA MET A 100 -15.92 -12.65 1.07
C MET A 100 -16.49 -11.28 0.66
N ILE A 101 -15.64 -10.35 0.23
CA ILE A 101 -16.09 -9.04 -0.29
C ILE A 101 -16.96 -9.25 -1.53
N LEU A 102 -16.50 -10.08 -2.47
CA LEU A 102 -17.22 -10.42 -3.69
C LEU A 102 -18.60 -10.99 -3.38
N PHE A 103 -18.69 -11.93 -2.44
CA PHE A 103 -19.94 -12.54 -2.02
C PHE A 103 -20.91 -11.51 -1.44
N VAL A 104 -20.44 -10.64 -0.54
CA VAL A 104 -21.27 -9.61 0.10
C VAL A 104 -21.75 -8.57 -0.93
N VAL A 105 -20.85 -8.10 -1.80
CA VAL A 105 -21.18 -7.13 -2.85
C VAL A 105 -22.19 -7.74 -3.84
N SER A 106 -21.98 -8.99 -4.27
CA SER A 106 -22.89 -9.68 -5.19
C SER A 106 -24.30 -9.86 -4.64
N LYS A 107 -24.50 -9.86 -3.32
CA LYS A 107 -25.84 -9.96 -2.70
C LYS A 107 -26.55 -8.61 -2.56
N ASN A 108 -25.78 -7.53 -2.43
CA ASN A 108 -26.31 -6.21 -2.10
C ASN A 108 -26.35 -5.25 -3.31
N SER A 109 -25.80 -5.66 -4.46
CA SER A 109 -25.59 -4.78 -5.60
C SER A 109 -26.54 -5.13 -6.75
N GLU A 110 -27.24 -4.13 -7.29
CA GLU A 110 -28.06 -4.22 -8.52
C GLU A 110 -27.20 -4.06 -9.80
N VAL A 111 -25.90 -4.41 -9.74
CA VAL A 111 -24.95 -4.06 -10.79
C VAL A 111 -24.89 -5.19 -11.82
N ASP A 112 -25.18 -4.87 -13.09
CA ASP A 112 -25.24 -5.83 -14.20
C ASP A 112 -23.91 -6.59 -14.44
N SER A 113 -22.78 -6.00 -14.06
CA SER A 113 -21.45 -6.64 -14.10
C SER A 113 -20.75 -6.51 -12.77
N ILE A 114 -20.33 -7.66 -12.20
CA ILE A 114 -19.60 -7.76 -10.93
C ILE A 114 -18.11 -7.42 -11.09
N PHE A 115 -17.57 -7.54 -12.31
CA PHE A 115 -16.16 -7.29 -12.58
C PHE A 115 -15.95 -6.06 -13.48
N THR A 116 -14.87 -5.34 -13.21
CA THR A 116 -14.39 -4.22 -14.04
C THR A 116 -12.95 -4.47 -14.48
N VAL A 117 -12.58 -3.95 -15.65
CA VAL A 117 -11.20 -3.92 -16.12
C VAL A 117 -10.51 -2.68 -15.53
N SER A 118 -10.44 -2.63 -14.20
CA SER A 118 -9.62 -1.64 -13.50
C SER A 118 -8.43 -2.35 -12.88
N SER A 119 -7.26 -2.20 -13.52
CA SER A 119 -6.02 -2.89 -13.16
C SER A 119 -5.17 -2.17 -12.10
N TRP A 120 -5.68 -1.08 -11.53
CA TRP A 120 -4.83 -0.11 -10.84
C TRP A 120 -5.45 0.34 -9.51
N GLY A 121 -5.62 -0.63 -8.60
CA GLY A 121 -6.11 -0.42 -7.24
C GLY A 121 -5.57 0.86 -6.62
N MET A 122 -6.52 1.70 -6.20
CA MET A 122 -6.37 3.12 -5.88
C MET A 122 -5.07 3.51 -5.16
N TRP A 123 -4.53 4.69 -5.50
CA TRP A 123 -3.41 5.31 -4.78
C TRP A 123 -3.86 6.63 -4.19
N HIS A 124 -3.51 6.90 -2.93
CA HIS A 124 -4.37 7.71 -2.07
C HIS A 124 -3.73 9.01 -1.60
N LEU A 125 -4.62 9.92 -1.19
CA LEU A 125 -4.50 11.35 -0.90
C LEU A 125 -5.02 12.24 -2.05
N PRO A 126 -4.61 12.06 -3.32
CA PRO A 126 -5.26 12.73 -4.46
C PRO A 126 -6.73 12.34 -4.62
N ILE A 127 -7.02 11.05 -4.41
CA ILE A 127 -8.34 10.45 -4.62
C ILE A 127 -9.40 10.98 -3.64
N TRP A 128 -9.02 11.48 -2.46
CA TRP A 128 -9.96 12.15 -1.57
C TRP A 128 -10.60 13.38 -2.22
N PHE A 129 -9.85 14.03 -3.11
CA PHE A 129 -10.29 15.22 -3.82
C PHE A 129 -10.72 14.94 -5.26
N THR A 130 -10.33 13.80 -5.86
CA THR A 130 -10.75 13.41 -7.22
C THR A 130 -11.89 12.39 -7.29
N THR A 131 -12.37 11.84 -6.15
CA THR A 131 -13.54 10.93 -6.12
C THR A 131 -14.87 11.64 -6.34
N GLY A 132 -14.91 12.97 -6.14
CA GLY A 132 -16.15 13.73 -6.14
C GLY A 132 -17.00 13.53 -4.88
N PHE A 133 -16.52 12.79 -3.87
CA PHE A 133 -17.23 12.66 -2.59
C PHE A 133 -17.18 13.97 -1.81
N VAL A 134 -18.32 14.35 -1.23
CA VAL A 134 -18.48 15.56 -0.40
C VAL A 134 -19.26 15.19 0.87
N GLY A 135 -19.06 15.94 1.95
CA GLY A 135 -19.83 15.77 3.19
C GLY A 135 -19.56 14.44 3.89
N ILE A 136 -20.63 13.75 4.30
CA ILE A 136 -20.54 12.53 5.13
C ILE A 136 -19.87 11.36 4.40
N ASP A 137 -20.06 11.27 3.09
CA ASP A 137 -19.52 10.18 2.26
C ASP A 137 -18.00 10.29 2.12
N LEU A 138 -17.48 11.52 2.03
CA LEU A 138 -16.05 11.77 2.08
C LEU A 138 -15.46 11.36 3.44
N ILE A 139 -16.14 11.67 4.54
CA ILE A 139 -15.70 11.30 5.88
C ILE A 139 -15.65 9.78 6.03
N LYS A 140 -16.70 9.07 5.59
CA LYS A 140 -16.74 7.59 5.58
C LYS A 140 -15.58 7.01 4.76
N TYR A 141 -15.38 7.54 3.55
CA TYR A 141 -14.29 7.12 2.68
C TYR A 141 -12.93 7.25 3.38
N ILE A 142 -12.64 8.42 3.97
CA ILE A 142 -11.36 8.68 4.66
C ILE A 142 -11.16 7.71 5.83
N ILE A 143 -12.19 7.52 6.67
CA ILE A 143 -12.10 6.66 7.87
C ILE A 143 -11.84 5.21 7.47
N PHE A 144 -12.69 4.64 6.60
CA PHE A 144 -12.52 3.24 6.19
C PHE A 144 -11.20 3.04 5.46
N PHE A 145 -10.81 4.00 4.63
CA PHE A 145 -9.53 3.95 3.94
C PHE A 145 -8.34 3.94 4.91
N MET A 146 -8.34 4.79 5.94
CA MET A 146 -7.31 4.79 6.99
C MET A 146 -7.22 3.44 7.70
N ILE A 147 -8.36 2.86 8.04
CA ILE A 147 -8.42 1.55 8.70
C ILE A 147 -7.81 0.46 7.79
N SER A 148 -8.16 0.44 6.50
CA SER A 148 -7.61 -0.51 5.54
C SER A 148 -6.10 -0.39 5.40
N ILE A 149 -5.55 0.82 5.23
CA ILE A 149 -4.10 0.98 5.06
C ILE A 149 -3.29 0.69 6.32
N ILE A 150 -3.85 0.94 7.51
CA ILE A 150 -3.19 0.58 8.76
C ILE A 150 -3.20 -0.94 8.90
N SER A 151 -4.34 -1.57 8.61
CA SER A 151 -4.50 -3.01 8.74
C SER A 151 -3.59 -3.78 7.78
N ILE A 152 -3.56 -3.40 6.50
CA ILE A 152 -2.68 -4.05 5.52
C ILE A 152 -1.20 -3.88 5.88
N LYS A 153 -0.78 -2.73 6.43
CA LYS A 153 0.59 -2.52 6.91
C LYS A 153 0.95 -3.49 8.03
N ILE A 154 0.05 -3.69 9.01
CA ILE A 154 0.27 -4.66 10.09
C ILE A 154 0.38 -6.08 9.53
N VAL A 155 -0.51 -6.46 8.60
CA VAL A 155 -0.46 -7.76 7.92
C VAL A 155 0.87 -7.94 7.19
N MET A 156 1.29 -6.95 6.39
CA MET A 156 2.57 -6.97 5.67
C MET A 156 3.75 -7.14 6.62
N THR A 157 3.78 -6.39 7.73
CA THR A 157 4.83 -6.50 8.74
C THR A 157 4.84 -7.87 9.40
N ALA A 158 3.69 -8.40 9.80
CA ALA A 158 3.57 -9.69 10.44
C ALA A 158 4.12 -10.83 9.56
N PHE A 159 3.75 -10.87 8.28
CA PHE A 159 4.22 -11.90 7.36
C PHE A 159 5.68 -11.71 6.93
N TYR A 160 6.14 -10.47 6.76
CA TYR A 160 7.56 -10.18 6.54
C TYR A 160 8.42 -10.62 7.75
N ASN A 161 7.89 -10.54 8.97
CA ASN A 161 8.56 -11.07 10.15
C ASN A 161 8.69 -12.60 10.18
N LEU A 162 7.87 -13.34 9.42
CA LEU A 162 7.98 -14.80 9.30
C LEU A 162 9.05 -15.25 8.30
N ASN A 163 9.34 -14.41 7.29
CA ASN A 163 10.37 -14.59 6.28
C ASN A 163 10.76 -13.22 5.73
N GLN A 164 11.98 -12.76 6.02
CA GLN A 164 12.47 -11.40 5.74
C GLN A 164 12.80 -11.18 4.25
N ASN A 165 11.97 -11.71 3.36
CA ASN A 165 12.07 -11.52 1.92
C ASN A 165 10.99 -10.50 1.47
N LEU A 166 11.40 -9.46 0.76
CA LEU A 166 10.48 -8.39 0.30
C LEU A 166 9.41 -8.88 -0.69
N ILE A 167 9.56 -10.06 -1.30
CA ILE A 167 8.51 -10.64 -2.16
C ILE A 167 7.19 -10.77 -1.38
N ILE A 168 7.24 -11.10 -0.08
CA ILE A 168 6.04 -11.28 0.74
C ILE A 168 5.20 -10.00 0.84
N PRO A 169 5.73 -8.87 1.35
CA PRO A 169 4.96 -7.62 1.38
C PRO A 169 4.60 -7.11 -0.03
N ILE A 170 5.44 -7.34 -1.05
CA ILE A 170 5.11 -6.96 -2.44
C ILE A 170 3.86 -7.70 -2.93
N ILE A 171 3.77 -9.01 -2.70
CA ILE A 171 2.61 -9.81 -3.11
C ILE A 171 1.35 -9.42 -2.33
N ILE A 172 1.48 -9.16 -1.02
CA ILE A 172 0.36 -8.66 -0.19
C ILE A 172 -0.18 -7.35 -0.77
N HIS A 173 0.71 -6.40 -1.05
CA HIS A 173 0.35 -5.10 -1.60
C HIS A 173 -0.28 -5.23 -2.99
N GLN A 174 0.29 -6.08 -3.86
CA GLN A 174 -0.23 -6.31 -5.20
C GLN A 174 -1.64 -6.90 -5.17
N PHE A 175 -1.90 -7.92 -4.33
CA PHE A 175 -3.23 -8.51 -4.20
C PHE A 175 -4.23 -7.56 -3.56
N PHE A 176 -3.84 -6.80 -2.54
CA PHE A 176 -4.70 -5.77 -1.94
C PHE A 176 -5.23 -4.79 -3.00
N ASN A 177 -4.33 -4.23 -3.81
CA ASN A 177 -4.71 -3.29 -4.86
C ASN A 177 -5.52 -3.97 -5.97
N PHE A 178 -5.06 -5.12 -6.45
CA PHE A 178 -5.70 -5.82 -7.56
C PHE A 178 -7.13 -6.26 -7.22
N PHE A 179 -7.35 -6.85 -6.04
CA PHE A 179 -8.66 -7.36 -5.63
C PHE A 179 -9.67 -6.25 -5.33
N ILE A 180 -9.25 -5.10 -4.80
CA ILE A 180 -10.15 -3.94 -4.68
C ILE A 180 -10.48 -3.38 -6.07
N GLY A 181 -9.49 -3.32 -6.97
CA GLY A 181 -9.67 -2.73 -8.30
C GLY A 181 -10.60 -3.53 -9.22
N ILE A 182 -10.64 -4.85 -9.09
CA ILE A 182 -11.39 -5.70 -10.03
C ILE A 182 -12.90 -5.78 -9.74
N ILE A 183 -13.34 -5.50 -8.51
CA ILE A 183 -14.76 -5.58 -8.13
C ILE A 183 -15.46 -4.29 -8.56
N ASN A 184 -16.50 -4.44 -9.37
CA ASN A 184 -17.38 -3.33 -9.74
C ASN A 184 -18.46 -3.17 -8.67
N GLY A 185 -18.48 -2.03 -7.98
CA GLY A 185 -19.42 -1.75 -6.91
C GLY A 185 -19.24 -0.36 -6.33
N ASN A 186 -20.08 -0.01 -5.34
CA ASN A 186 -19.94 1.25 -4.63
C ASN A 186 -18.57 1.30 -3.91
N LEU A 187 -17.78 2.32 -4.21
CA LEU A 187 -16.41 2.45 -3.70
C LEU A 187 -16.34 2.56 -2.17
N ILE A 188 -17.31 3.24 -1.54
CA ILE A 188 -17.35 3.37 -0.08
C ILE A 188 -17.65 2.01 0.54
N ASP A 189 -18.59 1.25 -0.02
CA ASP A 189 -18.91 -0.10 0.47
C ASP A 189 -17.73 -1.06 0.29
N LEU A 190 -17.06 -1.01 -0.86
CA LEU A 190 -15.88 -1.83 -1.13
C LEU A 190 -14.76 -1.55 -0.11
N ILE A 191 -14.46 -0.28 0.14
CA ILE A 191 -13.42 0.11 1.12
C ILE A 191 -13.88 -0.21 2.55
N MET A 192 -15.16 -0.07 2.87
CA MET A 192 -15.72 -0.45 4.17
C MET A 192 -15.56 -1.94 4.44
N TYR A 193 -15.99 -2.82 3.52
CA TYR A 193 -15.83 -4.27 3.69
C TYR A 193 -14.36 -4.65 3.76
N ASN A 194 -13.52 -4.03 2.93
CA ASN A 194 -12.08 -4.22 2.98
C ASN A 194 -11.52 -3.87 4.37
N ALA A 195 -11.89 -2.71 4.92
CA ALA A 195 -11.47 -2.28 6.25
C ALA A 195 -11.86 -3.30 7.32
N ILE A 196 -13.10 -3.79 7.29
CA ILE A 196 -13.63 -4.79 8.24
C ILE A 196 -12.82 -6.10 8.16
N PHE A 197 -12.68 -6.67 6.96
CA PHE A 197 -12.02 -7.97 6.82
C PHE A 197 -10.53 -7.92 7.14
N TYR A 198 -9.80 -6.88 6.72
CA TYR A 198 -8.40 -6.74 7.10
C TYR A 198 -8.22 -6.47 8.59
N LEU A 199 -9.13 -5.73 9.23
CA LEU A 199 -9.10 -5.53 10.68
C LEU A 199 -9.29 -6.85 11.43
N VAL A 200 -10.22 -7.71 10.99
CA VAL A 200 -10.40 -9.06 11.55
C VAL A 200 -9.12 -9.87 11.43
N VAL A 201 -8.47 -9.87 10.26
CA VAL A 201 -7.18 -10.58 10.09
C VAL A 201 -6.11 -10.04 11.03
N VAL A 202 -6.02 -8.72 11.21
CA VAL A 202 -5.09 -8.12 12.18
C VAL A 202 -5.36 -8.61 13.60
N VAL A 203 -6.62 -8.61 14.03
CA VAL A 203 -7.00 -9.12 15.36
C VAL A 203 -6.59 -10.58 15.52
N VAL A 204 -6.87 -11.44 14.53
CA VAL A 204 -6.45 -12.85 14.56
C VAL A 204 -4.92 -12.98 14.64
N LEU A 205 -4.17 -12.21 13.84
CA LEU A 205 -2.71 -12.26 13.85
C LEU A 205 -2.12 -11.83 15.22
N ILE A 206 -2.69 -10.80 15.84
CA ILE A 206 -2.27 -10.32 17.16
C ILE A 206 -2.58 -11.36 18.24
N VAL A 207 -3.75 -12.00 18.19
CA VAL A 207 -4.15 -13.04 19.17
C VAL A 207 -3.28 -14.29 19.02
N VAL A 208 -3.01 -14.74 17.80
CA VAL A 208 -2.24 -15.97 17.54
C VAL A 208 -0.75 -15.78 17.84
N ASN A 209 -0.17 -14.60 17.54
CA ASN A 209 1.26 -14.39 17.73
C ASN A 209 1.65 -12.91 17.93
N PRO A 210 1.38 -12.33 19.11
CA PRO A 210 1.54 -10.90 19.33
C PRO A 210 2.98 -10.42 19.17
N LYS A 211 3.97 -11.25 19.57
CA LYS A 211 5.40 -10.88 19.49
C LYS A 211 5.91 -10.83 18.05
N LYS A 212 5.61 -11.85 17.22
CA LYS A 212 6.07 -11.86 15.82
C LYS A 212 5.25 -10.93 14.93
N ALA A 213 3.96 -10.74 15.23
CA ALA A 213 3.09 -9.84 14.47
C ALA A 213 3.53 -8.37 14.62
N LEU A 214 3.90 -7.94 15.84
CA LEU A 214 4.17 -6.53 16.13
C LEU A 214 5.67 -6.17 16.20
N TYR A 215 6.52 -7.06 16.71
CA TYR A 215 7.89 -6.69 17.13
C TYR A 215 9.01 -7.48 16.44
N GLY A 216 8.68 -8.45 15.58
CA GLY A 216 9.66 -9.30 14.89
C GLY A 216 10.50 -10.16 15.84
N THR A 217 11.23 -11.12 15.30
CA THR A 217 12.30 -11.80 16.05
C THR A 217 13.57 -10.96 15.91
N LYS A 218 14.07 -10.41 17.02
CA LYS A 218 15.46 -9.96 17.11
C LYS A 218 16.41 -11.11 16.80
#